data_AF-A0A7W2FZ44-F1
#
_entry.id   AF-A0A7W2FZ44-F1
#
_cell.length_a   1.000
_cell.length_b   1.000
_cell.length_c   1.000
_cell.angle_alpha   90.00
_cell.angle_beta   90.00
_cell.angle_gamma   90.00
#
_symmetry.space_group_name_H-M   'P 1'
#
loop_
_entity.id
_entity.type
_entity.pdbx_description
1 polymer ?
#
loop_
_entity_poly.entity_id
_entity_poly.type
_entity_poly.pdbx_seq_one_letter_code
_entity_poly.pdbx_strand_id
1 'polypeptide(L)'
;MRIKITFFTILCNLLIGNGIFYIANSDFYLLMICMSISCIVIYSLFFRFFRFENYSTIKLLGVSILNCMCILLLGVLLAVIGTIIQEGFAETPGTNDISQLLAASTFMGLMGSIIFFPVNIVLGVFNFVLLLIVQKMQILKHN
;
A
#
# COMPACT_ATOMS: atom_id res chain seq x y z
N MET A 1 -13.26 11.91 14.96
CA MET A 1 -11.89 11.80 15.50
C MET A 1 -11.05 10.76 14.77
N ARG A 2 -11.57 9.54 14.52
CA ARG A 2 -10.92 8.52 13.68
C ARG A 2 -10.46 9.04 12.31
N ILE A 3 -11.26 9.87 11.63
CA ILE A 3 -10.89 10.47 10.34
C ILE A 3 -9.58 11.28 10.38
N LYS A 4 -9.32 12.05 11.45
CA LYS A 4 -8.08 12.85 11.56
C LYS A 4 -6.86 11.95 11.72
N ILE A 5 -7.02 10.89 12.51
CA ILE A 5 -6.00 9.87 12.73
C ILE A 5 -5.73 9.08 11.45
N THR A 6 -6.78 8.64 10.75
CA THR A 6 -6.68 7.95 9.47
C THR A 6 -5.94 8.81 8.44
N PHE A 7 -6.30 10.09 8.34
CA PHE A 7 -5.65 11.01 7.41
C PHE A 7 -4.17 11.22 7.76
N PHE A 8 -3.84 11.36 9.05
CA PHE A 8 -2.45 11.47 9.51
C PHE A 8 -1.63 10.22 9.18
N THR A 9 -2.15 9.03 9.47
CA THR A 9 -1.50 7.75 9.15
C THR A 9 -1.29 7.58 7.65
N ILE A 10 -2.30 7.91 6.84
CA ILE A 10 -2.23 7.88 5.38
C ILE A 10 -1.13 8.83 4.90
N LEU A 11 -1.11 10.07 5.39
CA LEU A 11 -0.17 11.10 4.97
C LEU A 11 1.27 10.74 5.35
N CYS A 12 1.53 10.21 6.55
CA CYS A 12 2.85 9.74 6.94
C CYS A 12 3.34 8.57 6.07
N ASN A 13 2.48 7.57 5.81
CA ASN A 13 2.85 6.44 4.95
C ASN A 13 3.09 6.88 3.50
N LEU A 14 2.28 7.81 2.98
CA LEU A 14 2.48 8.42 1.65
C LEU A 14 3.80 9.17 1.57
N LEU A 15 4.11 10.04 2.53
CA LEU A 15 5.35 10.82 2.52
C LEU A 15 6.59 9.92 2.60
N ILE A 16 6.58 8.91 3.48
CA ILE A 16 7.69 7.99 3.63
C ILE A 16 7.83 7.11 2.38
N GLY A 17 6.73 6.50 1.92
CA GLY A 17 6.72 5.61 0.77
C GLY A 17 7.15 6.32 -0.52
N ASN A 18 6.52 7.48 -0.83
CA ASN A 18 6.86 8.26 -2.01
C ASN A 18 8.24 8.93 -1.87
N GLY A 19 8.66 9.28 -0.66
CA GLY A 19 10.00 9.82 -0.39
C GLY A 19 11.11 8.83 -0.76
N ILE A 20 10.92 7.54 -0.50
CA ILE A 20 11.87 6.49 -0.91
C ILE A 20 12.00 6.44 -2.44
N PHE A 21 10.88 6.47 -3.17
CA PHE A 21 10.89 6.48 -4.64
C PHE A 21 11.49 7.76 -5.22
N TYR A 22 11.27 8.90 -4.57
CA TYR A 22 11.84 10.19 -4.97
C TYR A 22 13.36 10.23 -4.80
N ILE A 23 13.87 9.77 -3.64
CA ILE A 23 15.33 9.69 -3.38
C ILE A 23 16.00 8.67 -4.33
N ALA A 24 15.29 7.61 -4.70
CA ALA A 24 15.77 6.62 -5.66
C ALA A 24 15.87 7.15 -7.10
N ASN A 25 15.60 8.44 -7.35
CA ASN A 25 15.73 9.12 -8.64
C ASN A 25 15.02 8.37 -9.78
N SER A 26 13.82 7.88 -9.45
CA SER A 26 13.15 6.90 -10.28
C SER A 26 11.98 7.53 -11.02
N ASP A 27 11.98 7.43 -12.36
CA ASP A 27 10.91 7.92 -13.26
C ASP A 27 9.57 7.14 -13.12
N PHE A 28 9.39 6.42 -12.02
CA PHE A 28 8.23 5.56 -11.76
C PHE A 28 7.01 6.35 -11.24
N TYR A 29 6.68 7.47 -11.87
CA TYR A 29 5.56 8.35 -11.46
C TYR A 29 4.21 7.61 -11.42
N LEU A 30 3.95 6.75 -12.41
CA LEU A 30 2.71 5.96 -12.45
C LEU A 30 2.63 5.00 -11.27
N LEU A 31 3.73 4.32 -10.93
CA LEU A 31 3.81 3.44 -9.77
C LEU A 31 3.59 4.22 -8.47
N MET A 32 4.22 5.39 -8.31
CA MET A 32 4.02 6.25 -7.13
C MET A 32 2.55 6.64 -6.95
N ILE A 33 1.86 7.00 -8.04
CA ILE A 33 0.43 7.33 -8.03
C ILE A 33 -0.41 6.11 -7.65
N CYS A 34 -0.17 4.94 -8.27
CA CYS A 34 -0.93 3.72 -7.99
C CYS A 34 -0.72 3.22 -6.55
N MET A 35 0.51 3.31 -6.02
CA MET A 35 0.84 3.00 -4.62
C MET A 35 0.15 3.98 -3.67
N SER A 36 0.09 5.26 -4.02
CA SER A 36 -0.60 6.30 -3.25
C SER A 36 -2.10 6.05 -3.15
N ILE A 37 -2.75 5.73 -4.27
CA ILE A 37 -4.18 5.38 -4.33
C ILE A 37 -4.44 4.13 -3.47
N SER A 38 -3.62 3.10 -3.63
CA SER A 38 -3.74 1.84 -2.88
C SER A 38 -3.60 2.07 -1.37
N CYS A 39 -2.66 2.92 -0.95
CA CYS A 39 -2.48 3.32 0.43
C CYS A 39 -3.76 3.96 1.01
N ILE A 40 -4.34 4.93 0.30
CA ILE A 40 -5.58 5.59 0.74
C ILE A 40 -6.72 4.58 0.88
N VAL A 41 -6.93 3.72 -0.12
CA VAL A 41 -8.03 2.73 -0.13
C VAL A 41 -7.86 1.72 1.00
N ILE A 42 -6.71 1.08 1.12
CA ILE A 42 -6.46 0.03 2.13
C ILE A 42 -6.56 0.60 3.54
N TYR A 43 -5.96 1.76 3.83
CA TYR A 43 -6.11 2.37 5.17
C TYR A 43 -7.54 2.82 5.44
N SER A 44 -8.24 3.36 4.45
CA SER A 44 -9.64 3.77 4.63
C SER A 44 -10.53 2.58 4.97
N LEU A 45 -10.33 1.43 4.29
CA LEU A 45 -11.01 0.18 4.61
C LEU A 45 -10.58 -0.33 5.99
N PHE A 46 -9.27 -0.30 6.28
CA PHE A 46 -8.72 -0.77 7.55
C PHE A 46 -9.35 -0.05 8.75
N PHE A 47 -9.29 1.28 8.75
CA PHE A 47 -9.83 2.10 9.85
C PHE A 47 -11.36 2.10 9.92
N ARG A 48 -12.04 1.77 8.82
CA ARG A 48 -13.50 1.65 8.79
C ARG A 48 -13.99 0.33 9.37
N PHE A 49 -13.36 -0.79 9.01
CA PHE A 49 -13.84 -2.13 9.35
C PHE A 49 -13.19 -2.70 10.62
N PHE A 50 -11.94 -2.36 10.90
CA PHE A 50 -11.19 -3.00 11.99
C PHE A 50 -11.16 -2.11 13.25
N ARG A 51 -11.61 -2.66 14.37
CA ARG A 51 -11.52 -2.03 15.70
C ARG A 51 -10.12 -2.23 16.31
N PHE A 52 -9.13 -1.58 15.71
CA PHE A 52 -7.72 -1.72 16.11
C PHE A 52 -7.43 -1.26 17.55
N GLU A 53 -8.33 -0.45 18.15
CA GLU A 53 -8.29 -0.02 19.55
C GLU A 53 -8.15 -1.22 20.53
N ASN A 54 -8.75 -2.36 20.19
CA ASN A 54 -8.77 -3.57 21.02
C ASN A 54 -7.69 -4.60 20.66
N TYR A 55 -6.75 -4.25 19.76
CA TYR A 55 -5.77 -5.21 19.27
C TYR A 55 -4.59 -5.31 20.24
N SER A 56 -4.13 -6.54 20.49
CA SER A 56 -2.86 -6.77 21.17
C SER A 56 -1.70 -6.32 20.30
N THR A 57 -0.56 -6.00 20.92
CA THR A 57 0.65 -5.53 20.24
C THR A 57 1.06 -6.45 19.08
N ILE A 58 1.00 -7.77 19.28
CA ILE A 58 1.34 -8.77 18.26
C ILE A 58 0.35 -8.74 17.09
N LYS A 59 -0.95 -8.62 17.38
CA LYS A 59 -1.98 -8.51 16.33
C LYS A 59 -1.82 -7.22 15.55
N LEU A 60 -1.50 -6.11 16.21
CA LEU A 60 -1.26 -4.82 15.58
C LEU A 60 -0.05 -4.87 14.63
N LEU A 61 1.04 -5.54 15.04
CA LEU A 61 2.22 -5.74 14.20
C LEU A 61 1.89 -6.57 12.94
N GLY A 62 1.22 -7.71 13.11
CA GLY A 62 0.85 -8.58 11.98
C GLY A 62 -0.05 -7.86 10.98
N VAL A 63 -1.04 -7.13 11.48
CA VAL A 63 -1.97 -6.35 10.66
C VAL A 63 -1.29 -5.17 9.96
N SER A 64 -0.31 -4.53 10.61
CA SER A 64 0.49 -3.48 9.99
C SER A 64 1.27 -3.99 8.79
N ILE A 65 1.99 -5.11 8.96
CA ILE A 65 2.75 -5.76 7.88
C ILE A 65 1.80 -6.20 6.77
N LEU A 66 0.67 -6.82 7.13
CA LEU A 66 -0.33 -7.26 6.15
C LEU A 66 -0.88 -6.09 5.33
N ASN A 67 -1.20 -4.95 5.97
CA ASN A 67 -1.65 -3.76 5.26
C ASN A 67 -0.59 -3.25 4.27
N CYS A 68 0.68 -3.18 4.67
CA CYS A 68 1.76 -2.79 3.76
C CYS A 68 1.89 -3.76 2.58
N MET A 69 1.76 -5.07 2.80
CA MET A 69 1.77 -6.07 1.72
C MET A 69 0.59 -5.90 0.77
N CYS A 70 -0.62 -5.66 1.29
CA CYS A 70 -1.80 -5.40 0.48
C CYS A 70 -1.66 -4.12 -0.35
N ILE A 71 -1.13 -3.04 0.24
CA ILE A 71 -0.89 -1.77 -0.46
C ILE A 71 0.08 -1.97 -1.62
N LEU A 72 1.18 -2.68 -1.39
CA LEU A 72 2.18 -2.89 -2.43
C LEU A 72 1.66 -3.80 -3.54
N LEU A 73 1.02 -4.92 -3.19
CA LEU A 73 0.44 -5.82 -4.18
C LEU A 73 -0.58 -5.09 -5.05
N LEU A 74 -1.50 -4.32 -4.44
CA LEU A 74 -2.52 -3.57 -5.17
C LEU A 74 -1.90 -2.44 -6.00
N GLY A 75 -0.93 -1.72 -5.45
CA GLY A 75 -0.29 -0.59 -6.13
C GLY A 75 0.54 -1.03 -7.33
N VAL A 76 1.32 -2.11 -7.21
CA VAL A 76 2.07 -2.67 -8.35
C VAL A 76 1.12 -3.24 -9.39
N LEU A 77 0.05 -3.94 -8.98
CA LEU A 77 -0.94 -4.47 -9.91
C LEU A 77 -1.65 -3.36 -10.71
N LEU A 78 -2.06 -2.28 -10.03
CA LEU A 78 -2.64 -1.10 -10.68
C LEU A 78 -1.64 -0.41 -11.61
N ALA A 79 -0.37 -0.32 -11.21
CA ALA A 79 0.67 0.28 -12.04
C ALA A 79 0.92 -0.53 -13.32
N VAL A 80 1.02 -1.86 -13.22
CA VAL A 80 1.22 -2.74 -14.39
C VAL A 80 0.01 -2.69 -15.32
N ILE A 81 -1.21 -2.68 -14.78
CA ILE A 81 -2.42 -2.48 -15.61
C ILE A 81 -2.37 -1.10 -16.28
N GLY A 82 -1.98 -0.06 -15.56
CA GLY A 82 -1.83 1.29 -16.08
C GLY A 82 -0.78 1.40 -17.20
N THR A 83 0.39 0.79 -17.03
CA THR A 83 1.46 0.79 -18.06
C THR A 83 0.99 0.05 -19.30
N ILE A 84 0.32 -1.09 -19.14
CA ILE A 84 -0.22 -1.86 -20.27
C ILE A 84 -1.30 -1.05 -21.01
N ILE A 85 -2.15 -0.31 -20.32
CA ILE A 85 -3.15 0.56 -20.97
C ILE A 85 -2.46 1.73 -21.70
N GLN A 86 -1.39 2.27 -21.12
CA GLN A 86 -0.68 3.43 -21.66
C GLN A 86 0.19 3.07 -22.88
N GLU A 87 0.83 1.90 -22.88
CA GLU A 87 1.68 1.38 -23.98
C GLU A 87 0.86 0.54 -24.99
N GLY A 88 -0.24 -0.06 -24.56
CA GLY A 88 -1.00 -1.11 -25.26
C GLY A 88 -2.29 -0.67 -25.95
N PHE A 89 -2.36 0.54 -26.50
CA PHE A 89 -3.11 0.78 -27.74
C PHE A 89 -2.18 0.88 -28.97
N ALA A 90 -0.85 0.83 -28.78
CA ALA A 90 0.10 1.06 -29.86
C ALA A 90 0.64 -0.23 -30.51
N GLU A 91 1.03 -1.29 -29.78
CA GLU A 91 1.88 -2.34 -30.39
C GLU A 91 1.73 -3.78 -29.85
N THR A 92 0.52 -4.29 -29.59
CA THR A 92 0.33 -5.75 -29.37
C THR A 92 -0.67 -6.35 -30.35
N PRO A 93 -0.24 -6.89 -31.50
CA PRO A 93 -1.12 -7.59 -32.42
C PRO A 93 -1.45 -8.97 -31.86
N GLY A 94 -2.64 -9.13 -31.25
CA GLY A 94 -3.25 -10.45 -31.01
C GLY A 94 -3.62 -10.83 -29.57
N THR A 95 -3.33 -10.02 -28.54
CA THR A 95 -3.68 -10.35 -27.15
C THR A 95 -5.00 -9.68 -26.73
N ASN A 96 -6.11 -10.11 -27.33
CA ASN A 96 -7.46 -9.65 -26.95
C ASN A 96 -8.00 -10.35 -25.69
N ASP A 97 -7.24 -11.30 -25.13
CA ASP A 97 -7.64 -12.06 -23.95
C ASP A 97 -7.25 -11.32 -22.66
N ILE A 98 -8.21 -10.57 -22.13
CA ILE A 98 -8.16 -9.88 -20.83
C ILE A 98 -7.66 -10.80 -19.71
N SER A 99 -7.93 -12.11 -19.80
CA SER A 99 -7.47 -13.13 -18.86
C SER A 99 -5.95 -13.32 -18.84
N GLN A 100 -5.29 -13.30 -20.00
CA GLN A 100 -3.83 -13.40 -20.09
C GLN A 100 -3.16 -12.13 -19.59
N LEU A 101 -3.76 -10.98 -19.90
CA LEU A 101 -3.31 -9.68 -19.41
C LEU A 101 -3.35 -9.60 -17.88
N LEU A 102 -4.48 -10.02 -17.30
CA LEU A 102 -4.68 -10.04 -15.86
C LEU A 102 -3.75 -11.06 -15.17
N ALA A 103 -3.52 -12.22 -15.78
CA ALA A 103 -2.60 -13.21 -15.25
C ALA A 103 -1.15 -12.69 -15.26
N ALA A 104 -0.71 -12.08 -16.36
CA ALA A 104 0.62 -11.49 -16.47
C ALA A 104 0.83 -10.32 -15.49
N SER A 105 -0.16 -9.43 -15.37
CA SER A 105 -0.09 -8.30 -14.43
C SER A 105 -0.09 -8.78 -12.97
N THR A 106 -0.85 -9.82 -12.66
CA THR A 106 -0.85 -10.43 -11.32
C THR A 106 0.49 -11.09 -11.02
N PHE A 107 1.07 -11.82 -11.98
CA PHE A 107 2.37 -12.45 -11.81
C PHE A 107 3.50 -11.43 -11.60
N MET A 108 3.52 -10.36 -12.41
CA MET A 108 4.47 -9.25 -12.23
C MET A 108 4.25 -8.52 -10.90
N GLY A 109 2.99 -8.30 -10.50
CA GLY A 109 2.64 -7.73 -9.20
C GLY A 109 3.17 -8.56 -8.03
N LEU A 110 3.08 -9.88 -8.15
CA LEU A 110 3.54 -10.82 -7.13
C LEU A 110 5.07 -10.86 -7.07
N MET A 111 5.75 -10.89 -8.22
CA MET A 111 7.21 -10.82 -8.29
C MET A 111 7.76 -9.50 -7.75
N GLY A 112 7.16 -8.37 -8.11
CA GLY A 112 7.49 -7.08 -7.53
C GLY A 112 7.32 -7.09 -6.00
N SER A 113 6.23 -7.69 -5.51
CA SER A 113 6.00 -7.82 -4.07
C SER A 113 7.03 -8.68 -3.35
N ILE A 114 7.53 -9.74 -3.98
CA ILE A 114 8.59 -10.59 -3.42
C ILE A 114 9.92 -9.82 -3.36
N ILE A 115 10.27 -9.09 -4.43
CA ILE A 115 11.51 -8.30 -4.49
C ILE A 115 11.50 -7.20 -3.43
N PHE A 116 10.36 -6.51 -3.26
CA PHE A 116 10.20 -5.45 -2.27
C PHE A 116 9.81 -5.96 -0.88
N PHE A 117 9.75 -7.28 -0.65
CA PHE A 117 9.35 -7.87 0.62
C PHE A 117 10.19 -7.39 1.83
N PRO A 118 11.55 -7.30 1.75
CA PRO A 118 12.35 -6.81 2.87
C PRO A 118 12.03 -5.34 3.20
N VAL A 119 11.85 -4.51 2.18
CA VAL A 119 11.48 -3.10 2.33
C VAL A 119 10.10 -2.98 2.98
N ASN A 120 9.15 -3.85 2.59
CA ASN A 120 7.82 -3.91 3.19
C ASN A 120 7.84 -4.32 4.65
N ILE A 121 8.75 -5.20 5.08
CA ILE A 121 8.88 -5.54 6.51
C ILE A 121 9.32 -4.29 7.27
N VAL A 122 10.34 -3.58 6.79
CA VAL A 122 10.84 -2.36 7.44
C VAL A 122 9.74 -1.31 7.52
N LEU A 123 9.05 -1.03 6.41
CA LEU A 123 7.92 -0.11 6.36
C LEU A 123 6.75 -0.55 7.26
N GLY A 124 6.47 -1.86 7.32
CA GLY A 124 5.46 -2.44 8.18
C GLY A 124 5.77 -2.26 9.68
N VAL A 125 7.05 -2.34 10.06
CA VAL A 125 7.50 -2.05 11.42
C VAL A 125 7.38 -0.56 11.74
N PHE A 126 7.77 0.33 10.83
CA PHE A 126 7.57 1.78 11.00
C PHE A 126 6.09 2.14 11.15
N ASN A 127 5.23 1.56 10.31
CA ASN A 127 3.80 1.75 10.39
C ASN A 127 3.21 1.17 11.67
N PHE A 128 3.75 0.06 12.19
CA PHE A 128 3.35 -0.49 13.47
C PHE A 128 3.63 0.48 14.62
N VAL A 129 4.81 1.12 14.65
CA VAL A 129 5.13 2.15 15.65
C VAL A 129 4.13 3.30 15.57
N LEU A 130 3.80 3.75 14.35
CA LEU A 130 2.83 4.83 14.15
C LEU A 130 1.42 4.44 14.62
N LEU A 131 0.95 3.23 14.30
CA LEU A 131 -0.32 2.69 14.78
C LEU A 131 -0.34 2.55 16.31
N LEU A 132 0.78 2.19 16.93
CA LEU A 132 0.90 2.06 18.38
C LEU A 132 0.81 3.42 19.08
N ILE A 133 1.47 4.45 18.54
CA ILE A 133 1.34 5.84 19.03
C ILE A 133 -0.12 6.30 18.91
N VAL A 134 -0.74 6.06 17.77
CA VAL A 134 -2.15 6.38 17.53
C VAL A 134 -3.08 5.68 18.52
N GLN A 135 -2.90 4.38 18.74
CA GLN A 135 -3.70 3.60 19.68
C GLN A 135 -3.58 4.17 21.10
N LYS A 136 -2.37 4.49 21.56
CA LYS A 136 -2.15 5.10 22.88
C LYS A 136 -2.83 6.47 23.02
N MET A 137 -2.75 7.32 21.99
CA MET A 137 -3.43 8.63 22.01
C MET A 137 -4.95 8.50 22.09
N GLN A 138 -5.55 7.45 21.53
CA GLN A 138 -6.99 7.22 21.64
C GLN A 138 -7.41 6.72 23.03
N ILE A 139 -6.61 5.83 23.64
CA ILE A 139 -6.88 5.30 24.98
C ILE A 139 -6.81 6.42 26.03
N LEU A 140 -5.77 7.28 25.97
CA LEU A 140 -5.57 8.38 26.91
C LEU A 140 -6.67 9.45 26.89
N LYS A 141 -7.48 9.51 25.83
CA LYS A 141 -8.57 10.48 25.71
C LYS A 141 -9.93 9.95 26.18
N HIS A 142 -10.03 8.65 26.44
CA HIS A 142 -11.24 7.99 26.93
C HIS A 142 -11.20 7.69 28.44
N ASN A 143 -10.07 7.97 29.11
CA ASN A 143 -9.92 8.03 30.56
C ASN A 143 -9.86 9.49 31.02
#